data_AF-A0A7C6EA88-F1
#
_entry.id   AF-A0A7C6EA88-F1
#
_cell.length_a   1.000
_cell.length_b   1.000
_cell.length_c   1.000
_cell.angle_alpha   90.00
_cell.angle_beta   90.00
_cell.angle_gamma   90.00
#
_symmetry.space_group_name_H-M   'P 1'
#
loop_
_entity.id
_entity.type
_entity.pdbx_description
1 polymer ?
#
loop_
_entity_poly.entity_id
_entity_poly.type
_entity_poly.pdbx_seq_one_letter_code
_entity_poly.pdbx_strand_id
1 'polypeptide(L)' 'MRAALAGRWIVGGTPPYGYSLDPQTKMLVINDEAQVVRMMYQWLTDGGLSIRQIQERLNGLDSPIH' A
#
# COMPACT_ATOMS: atom_id res chain seq x y z
N MET A 1 -18.33 17.37 -1.53
CA MET A 1 -17.18 16.53 -1.93
C MET A 1 -16.91 16.63 -3.44
N ARG A 2 -16.31 17.71 -3.95
CA ARG A 2 -15.95 17.80 -5.40
C ARG A 2 -14.54 17.29 -5.71
N ALA A 3 -13.61 17.33 -4.75
CA ALA A 3 -12.21 16.96 -4.96
C ALA A 3 -11.93 15.43 -4.82
N ALA A 4 -12.70 14.71 -3.99
CA ALA A 4 -12.65 13.24 -3.92
C ALA A 4 -12.99 12.59 -5.27
N LEU A 5 -14.04 13.12 -5.91
CA LEU A 5 -14.51 12.68 -7.23
C LEU A 5 -13.49 12.96 -8.33
N ALA A 6 -12.60 13.94 -8.11
CA ALA A 6 -11.47 14.25 -9.00
C ALA A 6 -10.21 13.45 -8.66
N GLY A 7 -10.31 12.44 -7.78
CA GLY A 7 -9.18 11.58 -7.37
C GLY A 7 -8.14 12.25 -6.48
N ARG A 8 -8.43 13.42 -5.91
CA ARG A 8 -7.49 14.13 -5.02
C ARG A 8 -7.57 13.58 -3.61
N TRP A 9 -6.41 13.41 -2.98
CA TRP A 9 -6.30 13.03 -1.58
C TRP A 9 -6.75 14.19 -0.69
N ILE A 10 -7.96 14.05 -0.14
CA ILE A 10 -8.65 15.11 0.63
C ILE A 10 -8.64 14.87 2.14
N VAL A 11 -8.21 13.70 2.60
CA VAL A 11 -8.19 13.33 4.02
C VAL A 11 -7.03 14.03 4.76
N GLY A 12 -6.00 14.49 4.03
CA GLY A 12 -4.79 15.06 4.62
C GLY A 12 -3.93 14.00 5.31
N GLY A 13 -2.79 14.40 5.88
CA GLY A 13 -1.89 13.50 6.60
C GLY A 13 -0.99 12.62 5.73
N THR A 14 -0.40 11.58 6.35
CA THR A 14 0.51 10.65 5.69
C THR A 14 -0.22 9.83 4.61
N PRO A 15 0.35 9.71 3.39
CA PRO A 15 -0.22 8.85 2.35
C PRO A 15 -0.34 7.39 2.81
N PRO A 16 -1.33 6.63 2.31
CA PRO A 16 -1.41 5.19 2.56
C PRO A 16 -0.17 4.44 2.07
N TYR A 17 0.18 3.33 2.73
CA TYR A 17 1.29 2.45 2.33
C TYR A 17 1.11 1.95 0.88
N GLY A 18 2.18 1.96 0.09
CA GLY A 18 2.09 1.67 -1.34
C GLY A 18 1.74 2.88 -2.21
N TYR A 19 1.55 4.06 -1.60
CA TYR A 19 1.24 5.30 -2.30
C TYR A 19 2.07 6.47 -1.79
N SER A 20 2.41 7.37 -2.71
CA SER A 20 2.96 8.69 -2.43
C SER A 20 1.97 9.77 -2.88
N LEU A 21 2.00 10.93 -2.24
CA LEU A 21 1.19 12.07 -2.66
C LEU A 21 1.99 12.90 -3.66
N ASP A 22 1.45 13.08 -4.86
CA ASP A 22 2.00 14.04 -5.82
C ASP A 22 1.79 15.47 -5.26
N PRO A 23 2.88 16.22 -5.01
CA PRO A 23 2.78 17.54 -4.41
C PRO A 23 2.08 18.57 -5.32
N GLN A 24 2.10 18.38 -6.64
CA GLN A 24 1.52 19.29 -7.63
C GLN A 24 0.03 19.00 -7.85
N THR A 25 -0.33 17.74 -8.10
CA THR A 25 -1.71 17.36 -8.44
C THR A 25 -2.57 17.03 -7.22
N LYS A 26 -1.93 16.77 -6.06
CA LYS A 26 -2.54 16.24 -4.83
C LYS A 26 -3.24 14.89 -5.05
N MET A 27 -2.78 14.10 -6.03
CA MET A 27 -3.27 12.75 -6.29
C MET A 27 -2.35 11.71 -5.65
N LEU A 28 -2.90 10.55 -5.31
CA LEU A 28 -2.10 9.41 -4.87
C LEU A 28 -1.46 8.73 -6.09
N VAL A 29 -0.17 8.46 -6.00
CA VAL A 29 0.63 7.79 -7.01
C VAL A 29 1.20 6.51 -6.39
N ILE A 30 1.14 5.40 -7.12
CA ILE A 30 1.72 4.13 -6.67
C ILE A 30 3.23 4.27 -6.53
N ASN A 31 3.79 3.83 -5.40
CA ASN A 31 5.24 3.81 -5.15
C ASN A 31 5.77 2.36 -5.10
N ASP A 32 7.05 2.20 -4.80
CA ASP A 32 7.73 0.90 -4.77
C ASP A 32 7.19 -0.04 -3.67
N GLU A 33 6.67 0.50 -2.56
CA GLU A 33 6.06 -0.30 -1.48
C GLU A 33 4.82 -1.06 -1.97
N ALA A 34 4.18 -0.62 -3.06
CA ALA A 34 3.06 -1.33 -3.66
C ALA A 34 3.43 -2.73 -4.17
N GLN A 35 4.72 -3.00 -4.42
CA GLN A 35 5.19 -4.35 -4.72
C GLN A 35 4.96 -5.29 -3.53
N VAL A 36 5.19 -4.81 -2.30
CA VAL A 36 4.95 -5.58 -1.08
C VAL A 36 3.46 -5.90 -0.95
N VAL A 37 2.59 -4.92 -1.20
CA VAL A 37 1.14 -5.13 -1.17
C VAL A 37 0.72 -6.18 -2.20
N ARG A 38 1.19 -6.09 -3.45
CA ARG A 38 0.88 -7.09 -4.49
C ARG A 38 1.35 -8.49 -4.10
N MET A 39 2.55 -8.60 -3.54
CA MET A 39 3.11 -9.85 -3.06
C MET A 39 2.26 -10.46 -1.93
N MET A 40 1.79 -9.65 -0.98
CA MET A 40 0.88 -10.11 0.08
C MET A 40 -0.42 -10.67 -0.49
N TYR A 41 -1.05 -9.97 -1.45
CA TYR A 41 -2.27 -10.45 -2.09
C TYR A 41 -2.04 -11.73 -2.87
N GLN A 42 -0.93 -11.85 -3.60
CA GLN A 42 -0.60 -13.07 -4.32
C GLN A 42 -0.44 -14.27 -3.37
N TRP A 43 0.21 -14.08 -2.22
CA TRP A 43 0.30 -15.14 -1.21
C TRP A 43 -1.04 -15.51 -0.60
N LEU A 44 -1.95 -14.54 -0.45
CA LEU A 44 -3.30 -14.79 0.05
C LEU A 44 -4.16 -15.54 -0.97
N THR A 45 -4.20 -15.07 -2.22
CA THR A 45 -5.11 -15.59 -3.25
C THR A 45 -4.60 -16.87 -3.89
N ASP A 46 -3.33 -16.88 -4.29
CA ASP A 46 -2.76 -17.97 -5.08
C ASP A 46 -2.06 -18.97 -4.17
N GLY A 47 -1.41 -18.47 -3.12
CA GLY A 47 -0.70 -19.28 -2.14
C GLY A 47 -1.61 -19.89 -1.06
N GLY A 48 -2.80 -19.32 -0.83
CA GLY A 48 -3.71 -19.74 0.24
C GLY A 48 -3.14 -19.52 1.64
N LEU A 49 -2.18 -18.61 1.81
CA LEU A 49 -1.57 -18.33 3.11
C LEU A 49 -2.56 -17.57 4.00
N SER A 50 -2.61 -17.94 5.28
CA SER A 50 -3.29 -17.14 6.29
C SER A 50 -2.56 -15.81 6.54
N ILE A 51 -3.29 -14.82 7.05
CA ILE A 51 -2.72 -13.51 7.43
C ILE A 51 -1.53 -13.68 8.39
N ARG A 52 -1.61 -14.63 9.34
CA ARG A 52 -0.50 -14.93 10.27
C ARG A 52 0.76 -15.38 9.53
N GLN A 53 0.62 -16.30 8.57
CA GLN A 53 1.75 -16.79 7.78
C GLN A 53 2.34 -15.71 6.88
N ILE A 54 1.49 -14.83 6.33
CA ILE A 54 1.95 -13.66 5.56
C ILE A 54 2.77 -12.73 6.45
N GLN A 55 2.29 -12.42 7.66
CA GLN A 55 3.02 -11.59 8.62
C GLN A 55 4.37 -12.20 9.01
N GLU A 56 4.42 -13.49 9.33
CA GLU A 56 5.68 -14.20 9.65
C GLU A 56 6.67 -14.14 8.49
N ARG A 57 6.17 -14.30 7.25
CA ARG A 57 6.99 -14.21 6.05
C ARG A 57 7.50 -12.80 5.79
N LEU A 58 6.69 -11.77 6.01
CA LEU A 58 7.11 -10.37 5.90
C LEU A 58 8.20 -10.03 6.92
N ASN A 59 8.03 -10.47 8.18
CA ASN A 59 9.03 -10.27 9.24
C ASN A 59 10.38 -10.94 8.91
N GLY A 60 10.37 -12.07 8.19
CA GLY A 60 11.57 -12.77 7.77
C GLY A 60 12.28 -12.18 6.56
N LEU A 61 11.70 -11.18 5.89
CA LEU A 61 12.26 -10.60 4.67
C LEU A 61 13.20 -9.39 4.90
N ASP A 62 13.55 -9.08 6.15
CA ASP A 62 14.26 -7.83 6.51
C ASP A 62 13.55 -6.57 5.96
N SER A 63 12.27 -6.68 5.63
CA SER A 63 11.46 -5.56 5.17
C SER A 63 11.11 -4.71 6.39
N PRO A 64 11.55 -3.45 6.46
CA PRO A 64 11.19 -2.60 7.58
C PRO A 64 9.69 -2.36 7.52
N ILE A 65 8.97 -2.90 8.49
CA ILE A 65 7.61 -2.47 8.80
C ILE A 65 7.79 -1.14 9.51
N HIS A 66 7.80 -0.05 8.72
CA HIS A 66 7.90 1.31 9.23
C HIS A 66 6.64 1.73 9.98
#